data_AF-A0A5C8M018-F1
#
_entry.id   AF-A0A5C8M018-F1
#
_cell.length_a   1.000
_cell.length_b   1.000
_cell.length_c   1.000
_cell.angle_alpha   90.00
_cell.angle_beta   90.00
_cell.angle_gamma   90.00
#
_symmetry.space_group_name_H-M   'P 1'
#
loop_
_entity.id
_entity.type
_entity.pdbx_description
1 polymer ?
#
loop_
_entity_poly.entity_id
_entity_poly.type
_entity_poly.pdbx_seq_one_letter_code
_entity_poly.pdbx_strand_id
1 'polypeptide(L)'
;MGAVMAASTYSPLPAFDELLHMAKQDPAALDRLQQKLNQELIDAQSDNEGRKAIQQTLFRLQSEQLRYKAPLVRLTRAYQLMLSEMSRMQDALELLCKTQKPQQKPCATILPFKQKEKDP
;
A
#
# COMPACT_ATOMS: atom_id res chain seq x y z
N MET A 1 -0.02 -26.57 -0.19
CA MET A 1 0.22 -25.36 -1.01
C MET A 1 0.75 -24.28 -0.08
N GLY A 2 2.07 -24.11 -0.03
CA GLY A 2 2.71 -23.12 0.83
C GLY A 2 2.52 -21.73 0.25
N ALA A 3 2.02 -20.79 1.05
CA ALA A 3 1.99 -19.39 0.70
C ALA A 3 3.43 -18.94 0.41
N VAL A 4 3.71 -18.57 -0.84
CA VAL A 4 4.90 -17.79 -1.17
C VAL A 4 4.64 -16.41 -0.55
N MET A 5 4.99 -16.27 0.73
CA MET A 5 5.19 -14.96 1.33
C MET A 5 6.28 -14.31 0.49
N ALA A 6 5.91 -13.37 -0.37
CA ALA A 6 6.87 -12.61 -1.14
C ALA A 6 7.89 -12.07 -0.15
N ALA A 7 9.15 -12.53 -0.27
CA ALA A 7 10.23 -12.02 0.56
C ALA A 7 10.22 -10.49 0.43
N SER A 8 10.16 -9.77 1.56
CA SER A 8 10.25 -8.30 1.54
C SER A 8 11.47 -7.93 0.70
N THR A 9 11.24 -7.14 -0.35
CA THR A 9 12.30 -6.66 -1.25
C THR A 9 13.18 -5.58 -0.61
N TYR A 10 12.97 -5.29 0.67
CA TYR A 10 13.60 -4.24 1.45
C TYR A 10 14.20 -4.78 2.73
N SER A 11 15.21 -4.07 3.23
CA SER A 11 15.92 -4.39 4.46
C SER A 11 14.93 -4.46 5.64
N PRO A 12 15.09 -5.43 6.55
CA PRO A 12 14.24 -5.50 7.73
C PRO A 12 14.49 -4.29 8.63
N LEU A 13 13.43 -3.83 9.31
CA LEU A 13 13.56 -2.82 10.34
C LEU A 13 14.34 -3.41 11.54
N PRO A 14 15.37 -2.72 12.06
CA PRO A 14 16.07 -3.15 13.26
C PRO A 14 15.14 -3.28 14.48
N ALA A 15 15.58 -4.04 15.49
CA ALA A 15 14.84 -4.16 16.74
C ALA A 15 14.68 -2.80 17.42
N PHE A 16 13.59 -2.62 18.18
CA PHE A 16 13.28 -1.35 18.84
C PHE A 16 14.41 -0.86 19.76
N ASP A 17 15.06 -1.75 20.50
CA ASP A 17 16.17 -1.39 21.39
C ASP A 17 17.36 -0.80 20.62
N GLU A 18 17.60 -1.29 19.40
CA GLU A 18 18.66 -0.78 18.53
C GLU A 18 18.30 0.61 17.98
N LEU A 19 17.04 0.82 17.58
CA LEU A 19 16.55 2.13 17.16
C LEU A 19 16.63 3.15 18.31
N LEU A 20 16.27 2.73 19.52
CA LEU A 20 16.36 3.56 20.73
C LEU A 20 17.83 3.86 21.09
N HIS A 21 18.73 2.90 20.88
CA HIS A 21 20.16 3.11 21.05
C HIS A 21 20.69 4.15 20.07
N MET A 22 20.38 4.02 18.76
CA MET A 22 20.76 5.03 17.75
C MET A 22 20.20 6.40 18.12
N ALA A 23 18.91 6.51 18.47
CA ALA A 23 18.29 7.78 18.84
C ALA A 23 19.00 8.50 20.00
N LYS A 24 19.60 7.75 20.93
CA LYS A 24 20.29 8.31 22.10
C LYS A 24 21.77 8.59 21.85
N GLN A 25 22.44 7.73 21.09
CA GLN A 25 23.91 7.72 20.96
C GLN A 25 24.40 8.29 19.62
N ASP A 26 23.69 8.00 18.53
CA ASP A 26 24.00 8.52 17.18
C ASP A 26 22.70 8.81 16.42
N PRO A 27 22.06 9.98 16.67
CA PRO A 27 20.84 10.37 15.97
C PRO A 27 21.02 10.42 14.45
N ALA A 28 22.23 10.73 13.96
CA ALA A 28 22.51 10.79 12.53
C ALA A 28 22.52 9.39 11.88
N ALA A 29 22.92 8.33 12.61
CA ALA A 29 22.73 6.96 12.15
C ALA A 29 21.25 6.60 11.98
N LEU A 30 20.39 7.03 12.91
CA LEU A 30 18.95 6.79 12.80
C LEU A 30 18.35 7.51 11.57
N ASP A 31 18.76 8.76 11.31
CA ASP A 31 18.33 9.51 10.14
C ASP A 31 18.77 8.84 8.83
N ARG A 32 20.02 8.35 8.77
CA ARG A 32 20.54 7.61 7.60
C ARG A 32 19.78 6.30 7.38
N LEU A 33 19.48 5.56 8.45
CA LEU A 33 18.67 4.35 8.36
C LEU A 33 17.28 4.66 7.82
N GLN A 34 16.63 5.71 8.33
CA GLN A 34 15.32 6.13 7.85
C GLN A 34 15.35 6.48 6.36
N GLN A 35 16.35 7.25 5.91
CA GLN A 35 16.52 7.62 4.50
C GLN A 35 16.74 6.39 3.62
N LYS A 36 17.59 5.46 4.06
CA LYS A 36 17.87 4.21 3.35
C LYS A 36 16.59 3.38 3.16
N LEU A 37 15.82 3.15 4.22
CA LEU A 37 14.59 2.36 4.15
C LEU A 37 13.52 3.02 3.27
N ASN A 38 13.40 4.35 3.33
CA ASN A 38 12.50 5.09 2.46
C ASN A 38 12.91 4.96 0.98
N GLN A 39 14.21 5.02 0.69
CA GLN A 39 14.71 4.88 -0.67
C GLN A 39 14.47 3.46 -1.22
N GLU A 40 14.75 2.42 -0.43
CA GLU A 40 14.46 1.04 -0.81
C GLU A 40 12.96 0.83 -1.13
N LEU A 41 12.07 1.48 -0.38
CA LEU A 41 10.63 1.41 -0.61
C LEU A 41 10.19 2.10 -1.92
N ILE A 42 10.86 3.20 -2.29
CA ILE A 42 10.67 3.86 -3.60
C ILE A 42 11.20 2.97 -4.73
N ASP A 43 12.41 2.44 -4.58
CA ASP A 43 13.10 1.65 -5.60
C ASP A 43 12.38 0.32 -5.88
N ALA A 44 11.72 -0.24 -4.86
CA ALA A 44 10.91 -1.45 -4.99
C ALA A 44 9.66 -1.30 -5.87
N GLN A 45 9.21 -0.06 -6.15
CA GLN A 45 8.04 0.15 -7.00
C GLN A 45 8.40 0.00 -8.48
N SER A 46 7.60 -0.79 -9.20
CA SER A 46 7.76 -1.01 -10.64
C SER A 46 7.22 0.13 -11.50
N ASP A 47 6.23 0.88 -11.01
CA ASP A 47 5.54 1.93 -11.77
C ASP A 47 5.80 3.33 -11.21
N ASN A 48 5.74 4.33 -12.10
CA ASN A 48 6.03 5.72 -11.75
C ASN A 48 4.96 6.35 -10.84
N GLU A 49 3.71 5.92 -10.93
CA GLU A 49 2.63 6.45 -10.10
C GLU A 49 2.80 5.99 -8.64
N GLY A 50 3.12 4.72 -8.41
CA GLY A 50 3.45 4.18 -7.09
C GLY A 50 4.65 4.90 -6.45
N ARG A 51 5.74 5.09 -7.20
CA ARG A 51 6.91 5.87 -6.74
C ARG A 51 6.52 7.28 -6.32
N LYS A 52 5.76 7.97 -7.16
CA LYS A 52 5.30 9.34 -6.91
C LYS A 52 4.39 9.42 -5.69
N ALA A 53 3.48 8.45 -5.51
CA ALA A 53 2.60 8.38 -4.35
C ALA A 53 3.39 8.27 -3.04
N ILE A 54 4.38 7.36 -2.99
CA ILE A 54 5.27 7.20 -1.83
C ILE A 54 6.05 8.49 -1.55
N GLN A 55 6.65 9.10 -2.57
CA GLN A 55 7.39 10.35 -2.42
C GLN A 55 6.51 11.48 -1.87
N GLN A 56 5.27 11.59 -2.35
CA GLN A 56 4.31 12.57 -1.83
C GLN A 56 3.95 12.31 -0.37
N THR A 57 3.75 11.04 0.02
CA THR A 57 3.46 10.68 1.41
C THR A 57 4.63 11.01 2.33
N LEU A 58 5.85 10.67 1.93
CA LEU A 58 7.07 11.02 2.67
C LEU A 58 7.23 12.54 2.82
N PHE A 59 7.01 13.29 1.73
CA PHE A 59 7.05 14.75 1.75
C PHE A 59 6.04 15.35 2.74
N ARG A 60 4.79 14.84 2.76
CA ARG A 60 3.76 15.32 3.71
C ARG A 60 4.16 15.03 5.15
N LEU A 61 4.67 13.82 5.42
CA LEU A 61 5.11 13.44 6.76
C LEU A 61 6.25 14.35 7.27
N GLN A 62 7.26 14.59 6.45
CA GLN A 62 8.37 15.49 6.77
C GLN A 62 7.89 16.94 6.97
N SER A 63 6.96 17.40 6.14
CA SER A 63 6.39 18.74 6.25
C SER A 63 5.67 18.94 7.60
N GLU A 64 4.90 17.94 8.04
CA GLU A 64 4.23 17.98 9.35
C GLU A 64 5.24 17.94 10.51
N GLN A 65 6.33 17.19 10.37
CA GLN A 65 7.41 17.18 11.37
C GLN A 65 8.12 18.54 11.50
N LEU A 66 8.28 19.29 10.41
CA LEU A 66 8.90 20.62 10.43
C LEU A 66 7.93 21.71 10.90
N ARG A 67 6.65 21.58 10.57
CA ARG A 67 5.61 22.58 10.87
C ARG A 67 5.33 22.73 12.35
N TYR A 68 5.34 21.64 13.12
CA TYR A 68 5.00 21.64 14.54
C TYR A 68 6.24 21.48 15.40
N LYS A 69 6.49 22.42 16.33
CA LYS A 69 7.65 22.34 17.24
C LYS A 69 7.41 21.43 18.45
N ALA A 70 6.16 21.30 18.87
CA ALA A 70 5.78 20.49 20.04
C ALA A 70 5.87 18.98 19.70
N PRO A 71 6.69 18.18 20.43
CA PRO A 71 6.93 16.78 20.10
C PRO A 71 5.66 15.92 20.03
N LEU A 72 4.76 16.06 21.00
CA LEU A 72 3.51 15.31 21.02
C LEU A 72 2.59 15.68 19.84
N VAL A 73 2.57 16.95 19.44
CA VAL A 73 1.77 17.39 18.29
C VAL A 73 2.30 16.76 17.00
N ARG A 74 3.63 16.73 16.81
CA ARG A 74 4.25 16.04 15.66
C ARG A 74 3.86 14.57 15.59
N LEU A 75 3.95 13.86 16.72
CA LEU A 75 3.60 12.44 16.78
C LEU A 75 2.13 12.20 16.46
N THR A 76 1.23 12.98 17.05
CA THR A 76 -0.21 12.88 16.77
C THR A 76 -0.52 13.13 15.30
N ARG A 77 0.12 14.13 14.67
CA ARG A 77 -0.07 14.42 13.23
C ARG A 77 0.47 13.31 12.34
N ALA A 78 1.66 12.79 12.63
CA ALA A 78 2.22 11.65 11.91
C ALA A 78 1.30 10.42 12.00
N TYR A 79 0.79 10.11 13.19
CA TYR A 79 -0.16 9.01 13.40
C TYR A 79 -1.47 9.21 12.62
N GLN A 80 -2.05 10.43 12.65
CA GLN A 80 -3.25 10.76 11.88
C GLN A 80 -3.04 10.57 10.37
N LEU A 81 -1.89 10.99 9.84
CA LEU A 81 -1.54 10.75 8.45
C LEU A 81 -1.47 9.27 8.13
N MET A 82 -0.73 8.48 8.92
CA MET A 82 -0.61 7.04 8.74
C MET A 82 -1.97 6.34 8.74
N LEU A 83 -2.85 6.69 9.69
CA LEU A 83 -4.20 6.14 9.77
C LEU A 83 -5.03 6.49 8.54
N SER A 84 -4.89 7.72 8.04
CA SER A 84 -5.58 8.17 6.82
C SER A 84 -5.13 7.40 5.58
N GLU A 85 -3.84 7.11 5.44
CA GLU A 85 -3.31 6.26 4.36
C GLU A 85 -3.84 4.84 4.45
N MET A 86 -3.87 4.27 5.67
CA MET A 86 -4.39 2.93 5.89
C MET A 86 -5.87 2.82 5.52
N SER A 87 -6.68 3.83 5.87
CA SER A 87 -8.08 3.91 5.48
C SER A 87 -8.24 3.94 3.96
N ARG A 88 -7.45 4.76 3.25
CA ARG A 88 -7.51 4.81 1.78
C ARG A 88 -7.13 3.48 1.13
N MET A 89 -6.14 2.79 1.69
CA MET A 89 -5.76 1.45 1.25
C MET A 89 -6.90 0.46 1.46
N GLN A 90 -7.55 0.47 2.63
CA GLN A 90 -8.71 -0.36 2.90
C GLN A 90 -9.82 -0.11 1.87
N ASP A 91 -10.17 1.16 1.61
CA ASP A 91 -11.19 1.53 0.63
C ASP A 91 -10.86 0.99 -0.78
N ALA A 92 -9.60 1.12 -1.19
CA ALA A 92 -9.12 0.61 -2.48
C ALA A 92 -9.21 -0.93 -2.57
N LEU A 93 -8.81 -1.63 -1.50
CA LEU A 93 -8.92 -3.09 -1.44
C LEU A 93 -10.38 -3.54 -1.47
N GLU A 94 -11.27 -2.87 -0.74
CA GLU A 94 -12.70 -3.16 -0.79
C GLU A 94 -13.29 -2.97 -2.18
N LEU A 95 -12.86 -1.92 -2.91
CA LEU A 95 -13.29 -1.68 -4.28
C LEU A 95 -12.84 -2.82 -5.21
N LEU A 96 -11.59 -3.27 -5.10
CA LEU A 96 -11.05 -4.40 -5.87
C LEU A 96 -11.79 -5.71 -5.57
N CYS A 97 -12.17 -5.94 -4.31
CA CYS A 97 -12.97 -7.12 -3.93
C CYS A 97 -14.41 -7.04 -4.48
N LYS A 98 -15.02 -5.85 -4.51
CA LYS A 98 -16.38 -5.64 -5.03
C LYS A 98 -16.47 -5.82 -6.56
N THR A 99 -15.44 -5.41 -7.30
CA THR A 99 -15.39 -5.54 -8.78
C THR A 99 -15.14 -6.96 -9.27
N GLN A 100 -14.67 -7.88 -8.42
CA GLN A 100 -14.48 -9.30 -8.77
C GLN A 100 -15.76 -10.14 -8.78
N LYS A 101 -16.94 -9.57 -8.50
CA LYS A 101 -18.20 -10.30 -8.75
C LYS A 101 -18.29 -10.61 -10.25
N PRO A 102 -18.43 -11.89 -10.66
CA PRO A 102 -18.47 -12.24 -12.07
C PRO A 102 -19.63 -11.48 -12.73
N GLN A 103 -19.30 -10.57 -13.64
CA GLN A 103 -20.31 -10.02 -14.54
C GLN A 103 -20.93 -11.21 -15.27
N GLN A 104 -22.21 -11.44 -15.04
CA GLN A 104 -22.99 -12.39 -15.82
C GLN A 104 -22.88 -11.92 -17.28
N LYS A 105 -22.04 -12.62 -18.06
CA LYS A 105 -22.02 -12.45 -19.52
C LYS A 105 -23.46 -12.66 -19.98
N PRO A 106 -24.04 -11.78 -20.83
CA PRO A 106 -25.36 -12.03 -21.37
C PRO A 106 -25.30 -13.35 -22.16
N CYS A 107 -25.79 -14.42 -21.56
CA CYS A 107 -25.97 -15.69 -22.24
C CYS A 107 -27.07 -15.46 -23.28
N ALA A 108 -26.73 -15.59 -24.56
CA ALA A 108 -27.72 -15.55 -25.61
C ALA A 108 -28.76 -16.65 -25.37
N THR A 109 -30.05 -16.30 -25.48
CA THR A 109 -31.15 -17.26 -25.42
C THR A 109 -31.02 -18.22 -26.60
N ILE A 110 -30.71 -19.49 -26.33
CA ILE A 110 -30.66 -20.52 -27.37
C ILE A 110 -32.09 -20.77 -27.85
N LEU A 111 -32.38 -20.40 -29.11
CA LEU A 111 -33.65 -20.73 -29.76
C LEU A 111 -33.61 -22.19 -30.20
N PRO A 112 -34.56 -23.05 -29.78
CA PRO A 112 -34.60 -24.44 -30.19
C PRO A 112 -34.94 -24.54 -31.69
N PHE A 113 -34.23 -25.42 -32.40
CA PHE A 113 -34.55 -25.73 -33.79
C PHE A 113 -35.88 -26.48 -33.87
N LYS A 114 -36.85 -25.93 -34.62
CA LYS A 114 -38.06 -26.67 -34.98
C LYS A 114 -37.67 -27.79 -35.96
N GLN A 115 -37.82 -29.04 -35.52
CA GLN A 115 -37.69 -30.19 -36.41
C GLN A 115 -38.80 -30.11 -37.47
N LYS A 116 -38.41 -30.28 -38.73
CA LYS A 116 -39.31 -30.25 -39.89
C LYS A 116 -40.29 -31.42 -39.77
N GLU A 117 -41.55 -31.11 -39.46
CA GLU A 117 -42.64 -32.08 -39.56
C GLU A 117 -42.67 -32.61 -41.00
N LYS A 118 -42.61 -33.93 -41.10
CA LYS A 118 -42.65 -34.68 -42.34
C LYS A 118 -44.13 -34.85 -42.67
N ASP A 119 -44.66 -33.96 -43.51
CA ASP A 119 -46.03 -34.10 -44.01
C ASP A 119 -46.17 -35.42 -44.81
N PRO A 120 -47.32 -36.11 -44.70
CA PRO A 120 -47.58 -37.43 -45.29
C PRO A 120 -47.70 -37.43 -46.81
#